data_AF-A0A0B1TY95-F1
#
_entry.id   AF-A0A0B1TY95-F1
#
_cell.length_a   1.000
_cell.length_b   1.000
_cell.length_c   1.000
_cell.angle_alpha   90.00
_cell.angle_beta   90.00
_cell.angle_gamma   90.00
#
_symmetry.space_group_name_H-M   'P 1'
#
loop_
_entity.id
_entity.type
_entity.pdbx_description
1 polymer ?
#
loop_
_entity_poly.entity_id
_entity_poly.type
_entity_poly.pdbx_seq_one_letter_code
_entity_poly.pdbx_strand_id
1 'polypeptide(L)'
;MPYPPLRNPGRPLFFKPRRRPWRAALVLLFLAAAAAAVVTLLRDLPSQTVLVGPPNPLALAPTLPAEQFDPTDNLFTRKPEVSQNGQDTDKETLTGQVRPGQTLSALLGRHLAADKLASLNDPEDFSFSELRSGQPYRLTLRDRELVSFEYDISPSELLVIDETDGELAARVETRQCEVRPILLRATISTNLSEAVTKAGGDISTALALADVFASDLDCSRDLQPGDAFEAVVEERYVENKFAGLGRVLAARYVGEGRTLEGFGLLGDKGKLDYYDAGGQPLRKAFLRAPLSFLRVTSGFTGSRLHPILKVRKAHYGVDYAAPTGTPVWTVGDGEVIERGRNPAAGNYVTVRHGKTYVTRYNHLSRFAKGLAPGARVVQGQVIGYVGETGYATGPHLDFRMYANGRPVNTLADNEAMAEALPPARLAELREDILILAAVLDGHKPPTALADNLPPAAPARNQ
;
A
#
# COMPACT_ATOMS: atom_id res chain seq x y z
N MET A 1 -31.53 33.23 -4.95
CA MET A 1 -32.36 33.78 -6.04
C MET A 1 -33.39 32.74 -6.44
N PRO A 2 -34.70 33.03 -6.35
CA PRO A 2 -35.77 32.12 -6.76
C PRO A 2 -36.56 32.62 -8.00
N TYR A 3 -37.44 31.74 -8.51
CA TYR A 3 -38.51 31.89 -9.53
C TYR A 3 -38.24 31.23 -10.90
N PRO A 4 -39.30 30.80 -11.66
CA PRO A 4 -40.67 30.42 -11.27
C PRO A 4 -41.22 29.14 -11.99
N PRO A 5 -42.45 28.69 -11.66
CA PRO A 5 -43.22 27.66 -12.38
C PRO A 5 -44.16 28.27 -13.43
N LEU A 6 -44.54 27.53 -14.49
CA LEU A 6 -45.71 27.88 -15.30
C LEU A 6 -46.53 26.68 -15.80
N ARG A 7 -47.83 26.96 -15.74
CA ARG A 7 -49.04 26.20 -16.04
C ARG A 7 -49.19 25.94 -17.55
N ASN A 8 -49.87 24.85 -17.87
CA ASN A 8 -50.40 24.53 -19.20
C ASN A 8 -51.65 25.39 -19.50
N PRO A 9 -51.82 25.92 -20.72
CA PRO A 9 -53.08 25.70 -21.43
C PRO A 9 -52.96 25.60 -22.97
N GLY A 10 -53.86 24.82 -23.59
CA GLY A 10 -54.30 25.03 -24.98
C GLY A 10 -53.75 24.05 -26.04
N ARG A 11 -54.57 23.07 -26.45
CA ARG A 11 -54.39 22.28 -27.68
C ARG A 11 -54.66 23.12 -28.93
N PRO A 12 -54.24 22.67 -30.13
CA PRO A 12 -55.22 22.00 -30.99
C PRO A 12 -54.71 20.71 -31.66
N LEU A 13 -55.69 19.91 -32.07
CA LEU A 13 -55.57 18.63 -32.77
C LEU A 13 -54.82 18.74 -34.11
N PHE A 14 -53.87 17.85 -34.34
CA PHE A 14 -53.46 17.45 -35.69
C PHE A 14 -53.55 15.92 -35.82
N PHE A 15 -54.47 15.49 -36.69
CA PHE A 15 -54.54 14.15 -37.24
C PHE A 15 -53.22 13.83 -37.95
N LYS A 16 -52.51 12.78 -37.53
CA LYS A 16 -51.44 12.15 -38.32
C LYS A 16 -51.96 10.81 -38.87
N PRO A 17 -51.79 10.52 -40.17
CA PRO A 17 -52.33 9.32 -40.79
C PRO A 17 -51.52 8.08 -40.40
N ARG A 18 -52.23 6.98 -40.11
CA ARG A 18 -51.70 5.62 -39.93
C ARG A 18 -50.90 5.22 -41.17
N ARG A 19 -49.57 5.14 -41.06
CA ARG A 19 -48.72 4.48 -42.08
C ARG A 19 -48.71 2.97 -41.81
N ARG A 20 -48.98 2.20 -42.87
CA ARG A 20 -49.19 0.74 -42.91
C ARG A 20 -47.92 -0.06 -42.51
N PRO A 21 -48.05 -1.21 -41.81
CA PRO A 21 -46.94 -1.92 -41.14
C PRO A 21 -46.11 -2.87 -42.04
N TRP A 22 -46.08 -2.68 -43.36
CA TRP A 22 -45.46 -3.66 -44.27
C TRP A 22 -43.92 -3.57 -44.30
N ARG A 23 -43.35 -2.43 -43.88
CA ARG A 23 -41.88 -2.25 -43.82
C ARG A 23 -41.23 -2.93 -42.62
N ALA A 24 -41.95 -3.10 -41.50
CA ALA A 24 -41.44 -3.82 -40.34
C ALA A 24 -41.41 -5.35 -40.58
N ALA A 25 -42.39 -5.87 -41.34
CA ALA A 25 -42.44 -7.28 -41.70
C ALA A 25 -41.29 -7.70 -42.63
N LEU A 26 -40.88 -6.84 -43.57
CA LEU A 26 -39.74 -7.10 -44.46
C LEU A 26 -38.39 -7.10 -43.73
N VAL A 27 -38.21 -6.24 -42.72
CA VAL A 27 -36.98 -6.22 -41.90
C VAL A 27 -36.88 -7.46 -41.01
N LEU A 28 -38.00 -7.94 -40.45
CA LEU A 28 -38.03 -9.17 -39.67
C LEU A 28 -37.75 -10.42 -40.52
N LEU A 29 -38.22 -10.45 -41.78
CA LEU A 29 -37.94 -11.54 -42.71
C LEU A 29 -36.45 -11.60 -43.12
N PHE A 30 -35.80 -10.44 -43.30
CA PHE A 30 -34.36 -10.39 -43.55
C PHE A 30 -33.53 -10.83 -42.34
N LEU A 31 -33.93 -10.45 -41.12
CA LEU A 31 -33.26 -10.89 -39.88
C LEU A 31 -33.40 -12.40 -39.64
N ALA A 32 -34.57 -12.97 -39.95
CA ALA A 32 -34.79 -14.42 -39.84
C ALA A 32 -33.96 -15.21 -40.88
N ALA A 33 -33.83 -14.70 -42.11
CA ALA A 33 -32.98 -15.32 -43.13
C ALA A 33 -31.48 -15.24 -42.78
N ALA A 34 -31.02 -14.13 -42.20
CA ALA A 34 -29.65 -13.99 -41.73
C ALA A 34 -29.34 -14.93 -40.55
N ALA A 35 -30.28 -15.12 -39.62
CA ALA A 35 -30.12 -16.08 -38.52
C ALA A 35 -30.06 -17.54 -39.02
N ALA A 36 -30.86 -17.91 -40.02
CA ALA A 36 -30.83 -19.25 -40.61
C ALA A 36 -29.52 -19.53 -41.38
N ALA A 37 -28.95 -18.51 -42.05
CA ALA A 37 -27.65 -18.60 -42.71
C ALA A 37 -26.49 -18.77 -41.72
N VAL A 38 -26.53 -18.11 -40.55
CA VAL A 38 -25.51 -18.28 -39.49
C VAL A 38 -25.61 -19.66 -38.84
N VAL A 39 -26.83 -20.18 -38.62
CA VAL A 39 -27.03 -21.53 -38.05
C VAL A 39 -26.61 -22.64 -39.02
N THR A 40 -26.73 -22.42 -40.33
CA THR A 40 -26.22 -23.37 -41.34
C THR A 40 -24.70 -23.28 -41.50
N LEU A 41 -24.10 -22.09 -41.43
CA LEU A 41 -22.63 -21.93 -41.45
C LEU A 41 -21.94 -22.50 -40.20
N LEU A 42 -22.61 -22.51 -39.04
CA LEU A 42 -22.07 -23.07 -37.79
C LEU A 42 -22.15 -24.61 -37.71
N ARG A 43 -22.89 -25.28 -38.61
CA ARG A 43 -23.00 -26.75 -38.62
C ARG A 43 -21.82 -27.46 -39.26
N ASP A 44 -21.08 -26.79 -40.14
CA ASP A 44 -19.97 -27.37 -40.91
C ASP A 44 -18.57 -26.99 -40.37
N LEU A 45 -18.49 -26.42 -39.17
CA LEU A 45 -17.20 -26.24 -38.50
C LEU A 45 -16.76 -27.57 -37.86
N PRO A 46 -15.58 -28.10 -38.21
CA PRO A 46 -15.07 -29.30 -37.56
C PRO A 46 -14.94 -29.04 -36.05
N SER A 47 -15.62 -29.85 -35.27
CA SER A 47 -15.56 -29.81 -33.80
C SER A 47 -14.17 -30.26 -33.35
N GLN A 48 -13.22 -29.34 -33.29
CA GLN A 48 -12.07 -29.54 -32.42
C GLN A 48 -12.55 -29.32 -30.99
N THR A 49 -12.82 -30.42 -30.28
CA THR A 49 -12.90 -30.46 -28.84
C THR A 49 -11.54 -30.06 -28.27
N VAL A 50 -11.32 -28.76 -28.13
CA VAL A 50 -10.29 -28.24 -27.24
C VAL A 50 -10.82 -28.45 -25.82
N LEU A 51 -10.41 -29.55 -25.20
CA LEU A 51 -10.45 -29.70 -23.75
C LEU A 51 -9.56 -28.61 -23.16
N VAL A 52 -10.16 -27.49 -22.76
CA VAL A 52 -9.51 -26.51 -21.89
C VAL A 52 -9.43 -27.16 -20.51
N GLY A 53 -8.34 -27.87 -20.26
CA GLY A 53 -7.93 -28.19 -18.89
C GLY A 53 -7.61 -26.90 -18.13
N PRO A 54 -7.56 -26.94 -16.79
CA PRO A 54 -7.09 -25.80 -16.00
C PRO A 54 -5.71 -25.36 -16.53
N PRO A 55 -5.37 -24.05 -16.47
CA PRO A 55 -4.08 -23.57 -16.92
C PRO A 55 -2.98 -24.36 -16.20
N ASN A 56 -2.16 -25.03 -17.00
CA ASN A 56 -1.04 -25.83 -16.56
C ASN A 56 -0.10 -24.91 -15.75
N PRO A 57 0.15 -25.15 -14.45
CA PRO A 57 1.18 -24.41 -13.74
C PRO A 57 2.53 -24.81 -14.36
N LEU A 58 3.21 -23.83 -14.95
CA LEU A 58 4.64 -23.82 -15.27
C LEU A 58 5.24 -25.17 -15.69
N ALA A 59 5.15 -25.50 -16.98
CA ALA A 59 6.05 -26.48 -17.57
C ALA A 59 7.49 -25.90 -17.56
N LEU A 60 8.33 -26.52 -16.73
CA LEU A 60 9.75 -26.26 -16.50
C LEU A 60 10.62 -26.36 -17.77
N ALA A 61 11.68 -25.51 -17.82
CA ALA A 61 13.08 -25.74 -18.26
C ALA A 61 13.65 -24.57 -19.11
N PRO A 62 14.95 -24.22 -18.99
CA PRO A 62 16.05 -25.03 -18.50
C PRO A 62 16.51 -24.68 -17.09
N THR A 63 16.85 -25.74 -16.35
CA THR A 63 17.54 -25.74 -15.07
C THR A 63 18.81 -24.88 -15.13
N LEU A 64 18.80 -23.77 -14.40
CA LEU A 64 20.03 -23.18 -13.89
C LEU A 64 20.69 -24.21 -12.96
N PRO A 65 22.02 -24.36 -12.98
CA PRO A 65 22.69 -25.33 -12.13
C PRO A 65 22.37 -25.04 -10.67
N ALA A 66 21.81 -26.03 -9.99
CA ALA A 66 21.38 -25.94 -8.60
C ALA A 66 22.62 -25.94 -7.68
N GLU A 67 23.02 -24.77 -7.22
CA GLU A 67 23.77 -24.68 -5.97
C GLU A 67 22.78 -24.46 -4.84
N GLN A 68 22.66 -25.48 -3.97
CA GLN A 68 21.84 -25.43 -2.76
C GLN A 68 22.46 -24.45 -1.76
N PHE A 69 21.61 -23.74 -1.00
CA PHE A 69 22.02 -22.82 0.04
C PHE A 69 22.58 -23.58 1.27
N ASP A 70 23.85 -23.32 1.63
CA ASP A 70 24.38 -23.59 2.96
C ASP A 70 24.36 -22.28 3.76
N PRO A 71 23.65 -22.20 4.91
CA PRO A 71 23.61 -21.01 5.76
C PRO A 71 24.98 -20.58 6.33
N THR A 72 26.05 -21.36 6.14
CA THR A 72 27.41 -21.04 6.57
C THR A 72 28.35 -20.56 5.46
N ASP A 73 27.89 -20.55 4.20
CA ASP A 73 28.73 -20.18 3.06
C ASP A 73 28.84 -18.66 2.88
N ASN A 74 29.89 -18.08 3.48
CA ASN A 74 30.31 -16.70 3.23
C ASN A 74 31.00 -16.57 1.87
N LEU A 75 30.23 -16.43 0.79
CA LEU A 75 30.74 -16.31 -0.58
C LEU A 75 31.35 -14.93 -0.93
N PHE A 76 31.53 -14.04 0.05
CA PHE A 76 32.07 -12.69 -0.14
C PHE A 76 33.18 -12.32 0.85
N THR A 77 34.18 -13.19 1.03
CA THR A 77 35.48 -12.70 1.51
C THR A 77 36.19 -11.94 0.38
N ARG A 78 35.81 -10.68 0.15
CA ARG A 78 36.75 -9.73 -0.45
C ARG A 78 37.76 -9.35 0.62
N LYS A 79 39.01 -9.74 0.37
CA LYS A 79 40.19 -9.27 1.11
C LYS A 79 40.17 -7.73 1.10
N PRO A 80 40.32 -7.05 2.24
CA PRO A 80 40.25 -5.59 2.30
C PRO A 80 41.43 -5.00 1.52
N GLU A 81 41.15 -4.26 0.45
CA GLU A 81 42.06 -3.24 -0.04
C GLU A 81 41.91 -2.02 0.86
N VAL A 82 42.93 -1.83 1.69
CA VAL A 82 43.11 -0.65 2.51
C VAL A 82 43.37 0.52 1.57
N SER A 83 42.34 1.33 1.32
CA SER A 83 42.53 2.68 0.79
C SER A 83 43.17 3.52 1.89
N GLN A 84 44.48 3.76 1.77
CA GLN A 84 45.19 4.71 2.60
C GLN A 84 44.79 6.12 2.15
N ASN A 85 43.82 6.73 2.84
CA ASN A 85 43.58 8.16 2.69
C ASN A 85 44.77 8.93 3.27
N GLY A 86 45.36 9.79 2.43
CA GLY A 86 46.42 10.72 2.80
C GLY A 86 45.96 11.62 3.95
N GLN A 87 46.79 11.70 4.99
CA GLN A 87 46.58 12.60 6.12
C GLN A 87 46.86 14.03 5.68
N ASP A 88 45.81 14.84 5.55
CA ASP A 88 45.88 16.30 5.54
C ASP A 88 46.19 16.73 6.99
N THR A 89 47.45 17.09 7.27
CA THR A 89 48.03 17.24 8.62
C THR A 89 47.46 18.38 9.47
N ASP A 90 46.49 19.14 8.96
CA ASP A 90 45.96 20.36 9.58
C ASP A 90 44.48 20.25 10.03
N LYS A 91 43.90 19.04 9.96
CA LYS A 91 42.52 18.79 10.41
C LYS A 91 42.49 17.83 11.59
N GLU A 92 41.76 18.21 12.64
CA GLU A 92 41.50 17.37 13.80
C GLU A 92 40.09 16.79 13.73
N THR A 93 39.96 15.46 13.85
CA THR A 93 38.65 14.79 13.87
C THR A 93 38.30 14.34 15.29
N LEU A 94 37.22 14.88 15.84
CA LEU A 94 36.65 14.48 17.12
C LEU A 94 35.44 13.57 16.88
N THR A 95 35.33 12.49 17.65
CA THR A 95 34.17 11.59 17.62
C THR A 95 33.48 11.58 18.97
N GLY A 96 32.15 11.46 18.97
CA GLY A 96 31.36 11.45 20.20
C GLY A 96 29.99 10.82 20.02
N GLN A 97 29.22 10.77 21.09
CA GLN A 97 27.82 10.36 21.08
C GLN A 97 26.94 11.46 21.67
N VAL A 98 25.77 11.67 21.10
CA VAL A 98 24.79 12.65 21.59
C VAL A 98 24.30 12.23 22.97
N ARG A 99 24.34 13.14 23.94
CA ARG A 99 23.86 12.89 25.30
C ARG A 99 22.36 13.19 25.43
N PRO A 100 21.66 12.63 26.45
CA PRO A 100 20.26 12.95 26.68
C PRO A 100 20.02 14.46 26.81
N GLY A 101 19.10 15.00 26.00
CA GLY A 101 18.75 16.43 25.98
C GLY A 101 19.79 17.36 25.35
N GLN A 102 20.85 16.82 24.76
CA GLN A 102 21.87 17.63 24.09
C GLN A 102 21.37 18.10 22.71
N THR A 103 21.43 19.42 22.46
CA THR A 103 21.01 20.02 21.20
C THR A 103 22.18 20.21 20.24
N LEU A 104 21.89 20.42 18.95
CA LEU A 104 22.90 20.76 17.95
C LEU A 104 23.70 22.01 18.35
N SER A 105 23.02 23.03 18.88
CA SER A 105 23.65 24.24 19.39
C SER A 105 24.65 23.96 20.52
N ALA A 106 24.34 23.02 21.40
CA ALA A 106 25.25 22.61 22.48
C ALA A 106 26.45 21.80 21.96
N LEU A 107 26.30 21.07 20.84
CA LEU A 107 27.39 20.32 20.20
C LEU A 107 28.34 21.24 19.43
N LEU A 108 27.80 22.18 18.64
CA LEU A 108 28.57 23.01 17.73
C LEU A 108 29.02 24.35 18.34
N GLY A 109 28.34 24.85 19.37
CA GLY A 109 28.55 26.21 19.89
C GLY A 109 29.94 26.52 20.47
N ARG A 110 30.81 25.51 20.64
CA ARG A 110 32.23 25.70 21.02
C ARG A 110 33.17 25.86 19.82
N HIS A 111 32.70 25.49 18.63
CA HIS A 111 33.48 25.36 17.40
C HIS A 111 32.87 26.16 16.23
N LEU A 112 31.71 26.77 16.43
CA LEU A 112 30.98 27.54 15.44
C LEU A 112 30.38 28.79 16.09
N ALA A 113 30.50 29.93 15.41
CA ALA A 113 29.96 31.20 15.87
C ALA A 113 28.41 31.19 15.92
N ALA A 114 27.84 31.91 16.89
CA ALA A 114 26.40 31.87 17.18
C ALA A 114 25.53 32.42 16.03
N ASP A 115 26.06 33.36 15.24
CA ASP A 115 25.43 33.91 14.05
C ASP A 115 25.35 32.88 12.92
N LYS A 116 26.46 32.18 12.61
CA LYS A 116 26.50 31.08 11.63
C LYS A 116 25.59 29.91 12.03
N LEU A 117 25.50 29.62 13.33
CA LEU A 117 24.60 28.59 13.84
C LEU A 117 23.13 29.01 13.73
N ALA A 118 22.81 30.29 13.93
CA ALA A 118 21.45 30.81 13.81
C ALA A 118 20.94 30.89 12.37
N SER A 119 21.84 30.98 11.38
CA SER A 119 21.49 30.93 9.96
C SER A 119 21.27 29.51 9.42
N LEU A 120 21.59 28.48 10.21
CA LEU A 120 21.44 27.09 9.80
C LEU A 120 19.97 26.65 9.86
N ASN A 121 19.45 26.19 8.73
CA ASN A 121 18.09 25.67 8.63
C ASN A 121 18.06 24.15 8.65
N ASP A 122 16.96 23.58 9.16
CA ASP A 122 16.66 22.15 9.05
C ASP A 122 16.65 21.77 7.55
N PRO A 123 17.36 20.71 7.13
CA PRO A 123 17.18 20.15 5.79
C PRO A 123 15.76 19.58 5.63
N GLU A 124 15.29 19.50 4.38
CA GLU A 124 13.92 19.03 4.06
C GLU A 124 13.60 17.66 4.68
N ASP A 125 14.60 16.80 4.80
CA ASP A 125 14.45 15.41 5.23
C ASP A 125 14.83 15.10 6.68
N PHE A 126 15.30 16.08 7.47
CA PHE A 126 15.68 15.85 8.86
C PHE A 126 15.58 17.12 9.70
N SER A 127 14.94 17.05 10.86
CA SER A 127 14.94 18.19 11.80
C SER A 127 16.03 18.04 12.84
N PHE A 128 16.75 19.12 13.18
CA PHE A 128 17.75 19.08 14.25
C PHE A 128 17.17 18.72 15.63
N SER A 129 15.84 18.85 15.80
CA SER A 129 15.13 18.38 16.99
C SER A 129 15.06 16.86 17.11
N GLU A 130 15.33 16.12 16.03
CA GLU A 130 15.29 14.66 15.96
C GLU A 130 16.63 14.00 16.33
N LEU A 131 17.63 14.77 16.76
CA LEU A 131 18.89 14.23 17.29
C LEU A 131 18.62 13.28 18.47
N ARG A 132 19.09 12.05 18.35
CA ARG A 132 18.80 10.99 19.32
C ARG A 132 19.97 10.75 20.25
N SER A 133 19.67 10.63 21.54
CA SER A 133 20.64 10.21 22.55
C SER A 133 21.28 8.87 22.18
N GLY A 134 22.60 8.76 22.33
CA GLY A 134 23.38 7.57 22.04
C GLY A 134 23.87 7.47 20.59
N GLN A 135 23.34 8.29 19.67
CA GLN A 135 23.80 8.26 18.28
C GLN A 135 25.19 8.89 18.13
N PRO A 136 26.07 8.29 17.30
CA PRO A 136 27.41 8.79 17.08
C PRO A 136 27.41 10.03 16.19
N TYR A 137 28.37 10.90 16.42
CA TYR A 137 28.68 12.04 15.56
C TYR A 137 30.19 12.21 15.41
N ARG A 138 30.58 12.92 14.36
CA ARG A 138 31.96 13.29 14.07
C ARG A 138 32.03 14.79 13.76
N LEU A 139 33.05 15.43 14.30
CA LEU A 139 33.41 16.82 14.03
C LEU A 139 34.78 16.83 13.36
N THR A 140 34.89 17.52 12.23
CA THR A 140 36.18 17.84 11.63
C THR A 140 36.46 19.32 11.89
N LEU A 141 37.59 19.61 12.51
CA LEU A 141 37.99 20.96 12.88
C LEU A 141 39.29 21.35 12.16
N ARG A 142 39.44 22.63 11.84
CA ARG A 142 40.70 23.26 11.44
C ARG A 142 40.89 24.49 12.32
N ASP A 143 42.03 24.61 12.98
CA ASP A 143 42.31 25.70 13.94
C ASP A 143 41.21 25.90 15.02
N ARG A 144 40.58 24.80 15.46
CA ARG A 144 39.43 24.74 16.40
C ARG A 144 38.10 25.26 15.86
N GLU A 145 38.05 25.70 14.62
CA GLU A 145 36.82 26.06 13.91
C GLU A 145 36.24 24.85 13.17
N LEU A 146 34.91 24.79 13.10
CA LEU A 146 34.17 23.71 12.45
C LEU A 146 34.38 23.73 10.93
N VAL A 147 34.88 22.62 10.38
CA VAL A 147 34.93 22.36 8.93
C VAL A 147 33.75 21.50 8.51
N SER A 148 33.48 20.42 9.25
CA SER A 148 32.30 19.57 9.03
C SER A 148 31.77 18.97 10.33
N PHE A 149 30.46 18.77 10.38
CA PHE A 149 29.78 17.94 11.36
C PHE A 149 29.00 16.86 10.63
N GLU A 150 29.21 15.62 11.06
CA GLU A 150 28.57 14.43 10.53
C GLU A 150 27.80 13.75 11.68
N TYR A 151 26.52 13.46 11.48
CA TYR A 151 25.69 12.74 12.45
C TYR A 151 24.96 11.56 11.79
N ASP A 152 25.11 10.37 12.36
CA ASP A 152 24.46 9.16 11.85
C ASP A 152 22.96 9.19 12.18
N ILE A 153 22.13 9.56 11.20
CA ILE A 153 20.66 9.52 11.32
C ILE A 153 20.20 8.08 11.38
N SER A 154 20.68 7.29 10.42
CA SER A 154 20.48 5.86 10.28
C SER A 154 21.75 5.25 9.69
N PRO A 155 21.86 3.92 9.57
CA PRO A 155 23.02 3.33 8.91
C PRO A 155 23.24 3.87 7.50
N SER A 156 22.16 4.11 6.74
CA SER A 156 22.22 4.57 5.34
C SER A 156 22.13 6.08 5.18
N GLU A 157 21.90 6.86 6.24
CA GLU A 157 21.70 8.31 6.14
C GLU A 157 22.56 9.07 7.15
N LEU A 158 23.22 10.10 6.63
CA LEU A 158 24.13 10.95 7.37
C LEU A 158 23.66 12.40 7.27
N LEU A 159 23.46 13.05 8.41
CA LEU A 159 23.37 14.51 8.41
C LEU A 159 24.79 15.06 8.25
N VAL A 160 25.02 15.85 7.21
CA VAL A 160 26.28 16.57 6.99
C VAL A 160 26.01 18.07 7.10
N ILE A 161 26.78 18.74 7.93
CA ILE A 161 26.82 20.20 8.05
C ILE A 161 28.24 20.64 7.72
N ASP A 162 28.42 21.38 6.65
CA ASP A 162 29.71 21.94 6.25
C ASP A 162 29.51 23.30 5.56
N GLU A 163 30.61 23.97 5.24
CA GLU A 163 30.59 25.24 4.50
C GLU A 163 30.62 24.94 2.99
N THR A 164 29.51 25.20 2.31
CA THR A 164 29.37 25.06 0.85
C THR A 164 29.18 26.46 0.25
N ASP A 165 29.97 26.84 -0.75
CA ASP A 165 29.95 28.17 -1.38
C ASP A 165 30.14 29.38 -0.42
N GLY A 166 30.78 29.15 0.74
CA GLY A 166 31.02 30.18 1.76
C GLY A 166 29.85 30.41 2.72
N GLU A 167 28.81 29.59 2.64
CA GLU A 167 27.70 29.55 3.59
C GLU A 167 27.62 28.18 4.29
N LEU A 168 27.25 28.18 5.57
CA LEU A 168 27.06 26.94 6.32
C LEU A 168 25.73 26.30 5.92
N ALA A 169 25.77 25.08 5.40
CA ALA A 169 24.60 24.36 4.93
C ALA A 169 24.48 23.00 5.62
N ALA A 170 23.24 22.57 5.87
CA ALA A 170 22.92 21.23 6.34
C ALA A 170 22.25 20.44 5.21
N ARG A 171 22.68 19.20 5.01
CA ARG A 171 22.06 18.28 4.07
C ARG A 171 22.05 16.85 4.62
N VAL A 172 21.09 16.07 4.16
CA VAL A 172 21.09 14.62 4.40
C VAL A 172 21.76 13.95 3.21
N GLU A 173 22.87 13.27 3.47
CA GLU A 173 23.53 12.43 2.47
C GLU A 173 23.12 10.97 2.67
N THR A 174 22.78 10.31 1.57
CA THR A 174 22.53 8.87 1.57
C THR A 174 23.85 8.15 1.33
N ARG A 175 24.28 7.33 2.29
CA ARG A 175 25.42 6.42 2.12
C ARG A 175 25.04 5.31 1.15
N GLN A 176 26.01 4.86 0.35
CA GLN A 176 25.83 3.66 -0.45
C GLN A 176 25.60 2.48 0.48
N CYS A 177 24.36 2.01 0.50
CA CYS A 177 23.93 0.85 1.27
C CYS A 177 23.92 -0.34 0.31
N GLU A 178 24.80 -1.30 0.57
CA GLU A 178 24.76 -2.58 -0.12
C GLU A 178 23.62 -3.42 0.46
N VAL A 179 22.71 -3.87 -0.39
CA VAL A 179 21.57 -4.69 0.00
C VAL A 179 21.79 -6.12 -0.47
N ARG A 180 21.68 -7.08 0.44
CA ARG A 180 21.82 -8.51 0.16
C ARG A 180 20.55 -9.25 0.56
N PRO A 181 19.84 -9.93 -0.36
CA PRO A 181 18.68 -10.72 0.01
C PRO A 181 19.11 -11.98 0.76
N ILE A 182 18.48 -12.24 1.90
CA ILE A 182 18.63 -13.48 2.67
C ILE A 182 17.30 -14.21 2.77
N LEU A 183 17.34 -15.53 2.96
CA LEU A 183 16.16 -16.35 3.21
C LEU A 183 16.07 -16.71 4.69
N LEU A 184 15.02 -16.24 5.36
CA LEU A 184 14.66 -16.64 6.71
C LEU A 184 13.60 -17.74 6.66
N ARG A 185 13.75 -18.76 7.52
CA ARG A 185 12.74 -19.82 7.72
C ARG A 185 12.38 -19.90 9.20
N ALA A 186 11.15 -19.55 9.53
CA ALA A 186 10.63 -19.47 10.88
C ALA A 186 9.52 -20.50 11.09
N THR A 187 9.76 -21.51 11.93
CA THR A 187 8.73 -22.49 12.31
C THR A 187 8.04 -22.05 13.60
N ILE A 188 6.71 -22.02 13.59
CA ILE A 188 5.89 -21.64 14.72
C ILE A 188 5.96 -22.72 15.80
N SER A 189 6.44 -22.34 16.98
CA SER A 189 6.29 -23.12 18.22
C SER A 189 5.26 -22.51 19.17
N THR A 190 5.17 -21.17 19.17
CA THR A 190 4.44 -20.38 20.16
C THR A 190 3.76 -19.19 19.48
N ASN A 191 4.54 -18.26 18.93
CA ASN A 191 4.06 -17.09 18.22
C ASN A 191 5.04 -16.68 17.11
N LEU A 192 4.57 -15.86 16.17
CA LEU A 192 5.34 -15.43 15.01
C LEU A 192 6.61 -14.63 15.38
N SER A 193 6.52 -13.71 16.35
CA SER A 193 7.66 -12.86 16.72
C SER A 193 8.82 -13.67 17.28
N GLU A 194 8.54 -14.65 18.14
CA GLU A 194 9.55 -15.56 18.67
C GLU A 194 10.15 -16.45 17.57
N ALA A 195 9.31 -17.00 16.69
CA ALA A 195 9.76 -17.85 15.59
C ALA A 195 10.69 -17.09 14.62
N VAL A 196 10.33 -15.86 14.25
CA VAL A 196 11.13 -14.99 13.38
C VAL A 196 12.45 -14.60 14.06
N THR A 197 12.41 -14.27 15.35
CA THR A 197 13.62 -13.94 16.12
C THR A 197 14.59 -15.13 16.17
N LYS A 198 14.08 -16.35 16.40
CA LYS A 198 14.90 -17.58 16.36
C LYS A 198 15.50 -17.87 14.98
N ALA A 199 14.81 -17.46 13.92
CA ALA A 199 15.28 -17.60 12.55
C ALA A 199 16.32 -16.53 12.15
N GLY A 200 16.66 -15.58 13.02
CA GLY A 200 17.60 -14.49 12.72
C GLY A 200 16.93 -13.19 12.24
N GLY A 201 15.59 -13.13 12.25
CA GLY A 201 14.82 -11.92 11.96
C GLY A 201 14.66 -11.01 13.18
N ASP A 202 14.04 -9.84 12.97
CA ASP A 202 13.68 -8.90 14.02
C ASP A 202 12.16 -8.69 14.15
N ILE A 203 11.74 -7.90 15.14
CA ILE A 203 10.32 -7.62 15.40
C ILE A 203 9.65 -6.94 14.19
N SER A 204 10.36 -6.04 13.51
CA SER A 204 9.87 -5.39 12.28
C SER A 204 9.59 -6.41 11.18
N THR A 205 10.46 -7.40 11.03
CA THR A 205 10.27 -8.51 10.09
C THR A 205 9.02 -9.32 10.44
N ALA A 206 8.82 -9.64 11.72
CA ALA A 206 7.63 -10.36 12.18
C ALA A 206 6.33 -9.58 11.92
N LEU A 207 6.33 -8.27 12.17
CA LEU A 207 5.19 -7.40 11.89
C LEU A 207 4.92 -7.28 10.39
N ALA A 208 5.96 -7.13 9.58
CA ALA A 208 5.84 -7.08 8.13
C ALA A 208 5.24 -8.37 7.57
N LEU A 209 5.69 -9.55 8.04
CA LEU A 209 5.14 -10.84 7.64
C LEU A 209 3.67 -11.00 8.04
N ALA A 210 3.30 -10.58 9.25
CA ALA A 210 1.89 -10.58 9.66
C ALA A 210 1.03 -9.68 8.76
N ASP A 211 1.56 -8.52 8.38
CA ASP A 211 0.88 -7.54 7.53
C ASP A 211 0.71 -8.01 6.07
N VAL A 212 1.68 -8.76 5.51
CA VAL A 212 1.59 -9.36 4.17
C VAL A 212 0.36 -10.26 4.04
N PHE A 213 0.10 -11.10 5.05
CA PHE A 213 -0.95 -12.12 5.01
C PHE A 213 -2.20 -11.75 5.84
N ALA A 214 -2.27 -10.54 6.40
CA ALA A 214 -3.34 -10.11 7.31
C ALA A 214 -4.75 -10.25 6.73
N SER A 215 -4.90 -10.26 5.41
CA SER A 215 -6.19 -10.47 4.74
C SER A 215 -6.76 -11.86 4.94
N ASP A 216 -5.91 -12.88 5.03
CA ASP A 216 -6.28 -14.30 4.91
C ASP A 216 -5.77 -15.15 6.09
N LEU A 217 -4.93 -14.59 6.95
CA LEU A 217 -4.37 -15.22 8.13
C LEU A 217 -4.31 -14.24 9.32
N ASP A 218 -5.07 -14.51 10.40
CA ASP A 218 -4.92 -13.82 11.67
C ASP A 218 -3.81 -14.49 12.49
N CYS A 219 -2.60 -13.94 12.42
CA CYS A 219 -1.41 -14.51 13.08
C CYS A 219 -1.55 -14.62 14.62
N SER A 220 -2.54 -13.97 15.24
CA SER A 220 -2.78 -14.06 16.69
C SER A 220 -3.70 -15.21 17.09
N ARG A 221 -4.44 -15.78 16.14
CA ARG A 221 -5.50 -16.79 16.41
C ARG A 221 -5.34 -18.06 15.59
N ASP A 222 -4.85 -17.92 14.36
CA ASP A 222 -4.88 -18.99 13.38
C ASP A 222 -3.60 -19.82 13.39
N LEU A 223 -2.48 -19.30 13.92
CA LEU A 223 -1.20 -20.00 13.94
C LEU A 223 -1.22 -21.21 14.88
N GLN A 224 -0.74 -22.33 14.37
CA GLN A 224 -0.55 -23.58 15.09
C GLN A 224 0.94 -23.94 15.19
N PRO A 225 1.34 -24.69 16.23
CA PRO A 225 2.66 -25.28 16.28
C PRO A 225 2.93 -26.18 15.06
N GLY A 226 4.02 -25.92 14.35
CA GLY A 226 4.40 -26.62 13.12
C GLY A 226 4.13 -25.84 11.83
N ASP A 227 3.33 -24.78 11.88
CA ASP A 227 3.21 -23.85 10.75
C ASP A 227 4.56 -23.18 10.47
N ALA A 228 4.81 -22.78 9.23
CA ALA A 228 6.08 -22.21 8.81
C ALA A 228 5.88 -20.91 8.02
N PHE A 229 6.75 -19.94 8.30
CA PHE A 229 6.94 -18.75 7.50
C PHE A 229 8.32 -18.78 6.85
N GLU A 230 8.38 -18.36 5.60
CA GLU A 230 9.62 -18.19 4.85
C GLU A 230 9.62 -16.77 4.29
N ALA A 231 10.74 -16.09 4.38
CA ALA A 231 10.83 -14.68 4.01
C ALA A 231 12.15 -14.39 3.32
N VAL A 232 12.07 -13.75 2.15
CA VAL A 232 13.23 -13.12 1.52
C VAL A 232 13.33 -11.71 2.09
N VAL A 233 14.39 -11.42 2.84
CA VAL A 233 14.56 -10.15 3.57
C VAL A 233 15.84 -9.47 3.12
N GLU A 234 15.83 -8.14 3.07
CA GLU A 234 17.04 -7.35 2.85
C GLU A 234 17.94 -7.39 4.08
N GLU A 235 19.18 -7.85 3.94
CA GLU A 235 20.26 -7.42 4.82
C GLU A 235 20.91 -6.16 4.24
N ARG A 236 21.15 -5.18 5.11
CA ARG A 236 21.76 -3.92 4.72
C ARG A 236 23.19 -3.89 5.23
N TYR A 237 24.10 -3.39 4.41
CA TYR A 237 25.50 -3.20 4.76
C TYR A 237 25.94 -1.79 4.38
N VAL A 238 26.58 -1.12 5.32
CA VAL A 238 27.16 0.22 5.13
C VAL A 238 28.64 0.11 5.47
N GLU A 239 29.50 0.46 4.52
CA GLU A 239 30.96 0.29 4.67
C GLU A 239 31.35 -1.14 5.09
N ASN A 240 30.68 -2.15 4.52
CA ASN A 240 30.82 -3.58 4.85
C ASN A 240 30.41 -3.97 6.29
N LYS A 241 29.76 -3.10 7.05
CA LYS A 241 29.21 -3.43 8.38
C LYS A 241 27.72 -3.67 8.27
N PHE A 242 27.24 -4.73 8.92
CA PHE A 242 25.81 -5.04 9.00
C PHE A 242 25.06 -3.87 9.65
N ALA A 243 24.08 -3.36 8.91
CA ALA A 243 23.27 -2.21 9.24
C ALA A 243 21.86 -2.59 9.68
N GLY A 244 21.55 -3.88 9.78
CA GLY A 244 20.22 -4.38 10.14
C GLY A 244 19.45 -4.97 8.96
N LEU A 245 18.26 -5.46 9.27
CA LEU A 245 17.33 -5.97 8.29
C LEU A 245 16.47 -4.84 7.70
N GLY A 246 16.06 -5.03 6.46
CA GLY A 246 15.26 -4.09 5.69
C GLY A 246 13.89 -4.63 5.35
N ARG A 247 13.46 -4.40 4.10
CA ARG A 247 12.13 -4.80 3.64
C ARG A 247 12.04 -6.31 3.49
N VAL A 248 10.83 -6.84 3.67
CA VAL A 248 10.47 -8.20 3.24
C VAL A 248 10.16 -8.13 1.74
N LEU A 249 11.01 -8.76 0.93
CA LEU A 249 10.91 -8.75 -0.54
C LEU A 249 9.92 -9.81 -1.03
N ALA A 250 9.86 -10.94 -0.36
CA ALA A 250 8.86 -11.98 -0.61
C ALA A 250 8.60 -12.76 0.68
N ALA A 251 7.43 -13.36 0.78
CA ALA A 251 7.04 -14.15 1.92
C ALA A 251 6.21 -15.37 1.47
N ARG A 252 6.34 -16.45 2.22
CA ARG A 252 5.51 -17.65 2.11
C ARG A 252 5.05 -18.09 3.49
N TYR A 253 3.78 -18.45 3.60
CA TYR A 253 3.22 -19.14 4.75
C TYR A 253 2.79 -20.55 4.35
N VAL A 254 3.12 -21.54 5.18
CA VAL A 254 2.69 -22.93 5.02
C VAL A 254 2.08 -23.41 6.33
N GLY A 255 0.78 -23.73 6.31
CA GLY A 255 0.06 -24.19 7.50
C GLY A 255 -1.32 -24.73 7.15
N GLU A 256 -1.80 -25.70 7.94
CA GLU A 256 -3.12 -26.35 7.76
C GLU A 256 -3.40 -26.87 6.32
N GLY A 257 -2.36 -27.32 5.60
CA GLY A 257 -2.49 -27.77 4.21
C GLY A 257 -2.72 -26.64 3.19
N ARG A 258 -2.55 -25.39 3.59
CA ARG A 258 -2.59 -24.20 2.74
C ARG A 258 -1.20 -23.60 2.59
N THR A 259 -0.94 -23.04 1.41
CA THR A 259 0.26 -22.25 1.12
C THR A 259 -0.18 -20.89 0.61
N LEU A 260 0.32 -19.83 1.24
CA LEU A 260 0.12 -18.46 0.81
C LEU A 260 1.47 -17.88 0.41
N GLU A 261 1.54 -17.17 -0.70
CA GLU A 261 2.77 -16.56 -1.21
C GLU A 261 2.53 -15.10 -1.58
N GLY A 262 3.48 -14.25 -1.24
CA GLY A 262 3.46 -12.82 -1.48
C GLY A 262 4.78 -12.29 -1.97
N PHE A 263 4.73 -11.52 -3.05
CA PHE A 263 5.88 -10.90 -3.70
C PHE A 263 5.75 -9.38 -3.59
N GLY A 264 6.73 -8.76 -2.95
CA GLY A 264 6.80 -7.33 -2.74
C GLY A 264 7.25 -6.64 -4.01
N LEU A 265 6.43 -5.71 -4.50
CA LEU A 265 6.68 -4.94 -5.71
C LEU A 265 6.62 -3.46 -5.38
N LEU A 266 7.61 -2.69 -5.88
CA LEU A 266 7.65 -1.26 -5.64
C LEU A 266 6.58 -0.58 -6.51
N GLY A 267 5.62 0.06 -5.86
CA GLY A 267 4.64 0.92 -6.53
C GLY A 267 5.27 2.24 -6.99
N ASP A 268 4.53 3.00 -7.80
CA ASP A 268 4.96 4.27 -8.42
C ASP A 268 5.49 5.34 -7.45
N LYS A 269 5.24 5.18 -6.13
CA LYS A 269 5.63 6.11 -5.07
C LYS A 269 6.72 5.59 -4.14
N GLY A 270 7.39 4.49 -4.49
CA GLY A 270 8.45 3.90 -3.66
C GLY A 270 7.97 3.06 -2.48
N LYS A 271 6.65 2.87 -2.32
CA LYS A 271 6.05 1.96 -1.33
C LYS A 271 6.09 0.53 -1.87
N LEU A 272 6.45 -0.43 -1.02
CA LEU A 272 6.37 -1.86 -1.35
C LEU A 272 4.94 -2.35 -1.06
N ASP A 273 4.24 -2.81 -2.10
CA ASP A 273 2.94 -3.47 -1.99
C ASP A 273 3.11 -4.96 -2.38
N TYR A 274 2.30 -5.85 -1.80
CA TYR A 274 2.46 -7.30 -1.98
C TYR A 274 1.38 -7.89 -2.88
N TYR A 275 1.80 -8.75 -3.79
CA TYR A 275 0.96 -9.42 -4.78
C TYR A 275 1.24 -10.92 -4.79
N ASP A 276 0.26 -11.73 -5.19
CA ASP A 276 0.48 -13.13 -5.52
C ASP A 276 1.20 -13.27 -6.87
N ALA A 277 1.57 -14.50 -7.25
CA ALA A 277 2.24 -14.79 -8.52
C ALA A 277 1.41 -14.41 -9.77
N GLY A 278 0.09 -14.26 -9.63
CA GLY A 278 -0.83 -13.81 -10.67
C GLY A 278 -0.99 -12.30 -10.74
N GLY A 279 -0.29 -11.54 -9.90
CA GLY A 279 -0.40 -10.08 -9.81
C GLY A 279 -1.65 -9.60 -9.07
N GLN A 280 -2.32 -10.48 -8.30
CA GLN A 280 -3.41 -10.08 -7.42
C GLN A 280 -2.84 -9.57 -6.09
N PRO A 281 -3.24 -8.38 -5.63
CA PRO A 281 -2.77 -7.83 -4.36
C PRO A 281 -3.20 -8.69 -3.17
N LEU A 282 -2.25 -8.97 -2.27
CA LEU A 282 -2.50 -9.72 -1.02
C LEU A 282 -3.18 -8.88 0.06
N ARG A 283 -2.93 -7.57 0.08
CA ARG A 283 -3.71 -6.66 0.93
C ARG A 283 -5.05 -6.38 0.25
N LYS A 284 -6.14 -6.71 0.93
CA LYS A 284 -7.48 -6.22 0.56
C LYS A 284 -7.45 -4.70 0.65
N ALA A 285 -7.62 -4.00 -0.48
CA ALA A 285 -7.51 -2.53 -0.53
C ALA A 285 -8.61 -1.83 0.29
N PHE A 286 -9.59 -2.60 0.76
CA PHE A 286 -10.69 -2.11 1.56
C PHE A 286 -10.97 -3.01 2.76
N LEU A 287 -11.15 -2.40 3.93
CA LEU A 287 -11.71 -3.07 5.12
C LEU A 287 -13.11 -3.55 4.79
N ARG A 288 -13.47 -4.73 5.30
CA ARG A 288 -14.82 -5.31 5.16
C ARG A 288 -15.92 -4.39 5.68
N ALA A 289 -15.62 -3.56 6.67
CA ALA A 289 -16.54 -2.55 7.17
C ALA A 289 -15.81 -1.31 7.69
N PRO A 290 -16.46 -0.14 7.62
CA PRO A 290 -15.94 1.13 8.13
C PRO A 290 -16.10 1.33 9.65
N LEU A 291 -16.45 0.28 10.41
CA LEU A 291 -16.78 0.32 11.84
C LEU A 291 -16.30 -0.96 12.53
N SER A 292 -15.94 -0.88 13.81
CA SER A 292 -15.57 -2.04 14.64
C SER A 292 -16.75 -2.95 15.03
N PHE A 293 -18.00 -2.48 14.95
CA PHE A 293 -19.20 -3.21 15.35
C PHE A 293 -20.12 -3.46 14.15
N LEU A 294 -20.47 -4.74 13.94
CA LEU A 294 -21.23 -5.21 12.78
C LEU A 294 -22.66 -5.61 13.18
N ARG A 295 -23.59 -4.64 13.13
CA ARG A 295 -24.99 -4.97 12.96
C ARG A 295 -25.51 -4.29 11.69
N VAL A 296 -25.48 -5.03 10.59
CA VAL A 296 -26.11 -4.61 9.33
C VAL A 296 -27.62 -4.56 9.56
N THR A 297 -28.21 -3.39 9.45
CA THR A 297 -29.66 -3.19 9.60
C THR A 297 -30.38 -3.12 8.27
N SER A 298 -29.67 -2.78 7.19
CA SER A 298 -30.18 -2.91 5.83
C SER A 298 -29.03 -3.16 4.85
N GLY A 299 -29.20 -4.17 3.99
CA GLY A 299 -28.26 -4.46 2.91
C GLY A 299 -28.50 -3.61 1.65
N PHE A 300 -27.63 -3.85 0.66
CA PHE A 300 -27.72 -3.31 -0.69
C PHE A 300 -28.89 -3.96 -1.44
N THR A 301 -29.84 -3.16 -1.94
CA THR A 301 -31.04 -3.69 -2.64
C THR A 301 -31.45 -2.80 -3.82
N GLY A 302 -31.82 -3.41 -4.94
CA GLY A 302 -32.35 -2.68 -6.11
C GLY A 302 -33.75 -2.08 -5.92
N SER A 303 -34.46 -2.47 -4.85
CA SER A 303 -35.79 -1.95 -4.52
C SER A 303 -36.14 -2.25 -3.05
N ARG A 304 -36.17 -1.23 -2.18
CA ARG A 304 -36.73 -1.31 -0.82
C ARG A 304 -37.78 -0.24 -0.58
N LEU A 305 -38.71 -0.48 0.36
CA LEU A 305 -39.62 0.58 0.82
C LEU A 305 -38.81 1.60 1.64
N HIS A 306 -38.78 2.85 1.18
CA HIS A 306 -38.09 3.93 1.88
C HIS A 306 -38.82 4.23 3.20
N PRO A 307 -38.15 4.15 4.37
CA PRO A 307 -38.85 4.16 5.66
C PRO A 307 -39.50 5.52 5.97
N ILE A 308 -38.92 6.62 5.48
CA ILE A 308 -39.46 7.98 5.63
C ILE A 308 -40.45 8.32 4.51
N LEU A 309 -40.00 8.30 3.25
CA LEU A 309 -40.81 8.72 2.08
C LEU A 309 -41.94 7.75 1.71
N LYS A 310 -41.96 6.53 2.27
CA LYS A 310 -42.95 5.47 2.01
C LYS A 310 -43.13 5.10 0.53
N VAL A 311 -42.10 5.29 -0.29
CA VAL A 311 -42.04 4.87 -1.71
C VAL A 311 -40.99 3.78 -1.91
N ARG A 312 -41.15 2.91 -2.91
CA ARG A 312 -40.10 1.94 -3.28
C ARG A 312 -38.94 2.65 -3.97
N LYS A 313 -37.73 2.49 -3.43
CA LYS A 313 -36.49 3.09 -3.94
C LYS A 313 -35.33 2.14 -3.73
N ALA A 314 -34.39 2.11 -4.68
CA ALA A 314 -33.16 1.36 -4.51
C ALA A 314 -32.34 1.90 -3.32
N HIS A 315 -31.69 0.99 -2.61
CA HIS A 315 -30.70 1.29 -1.59
C HIS A 315 -29.35 0.74 -2.02
N TYR A 316 -28.56 1.58 -2.66
CA TYR A 316 -27.23 1.23 -3.13
C TYR A 316 -26.16 1.56 -2.09
N GLY A 317 -26.37 1.04 -0.89
CA GLY A 317 -25.55 1.23 0.30
C GLY A 317 -25.81 0.13 1.32
N VAL A 318 -24.99 0.12 2.37
CA VAL A 318 -25.11 -0.77 3.51
C VAL A 318 -25.30 0.09 4.76
N ASP A 319 -26.41 -0.14 5.46
CA ASP A 319 -26.72 0.56 6.71
C ASP A 319 -26.15 -0.25 7.88
N TYR A 320 -25.18 0.32 8.60
CA TYR A 320 -24.61 -0.23 9.82
C TYR A 320 -25.18 0.51 11.04
N ALA A 321 -25.99 -0.15 11.86
CA ALA A 321 -26.45 0.45 13.10
C ALA A 321 -25.32 0.49 14.13
N ALA A 322 -25.08 1.67 14.67
CA ALA A 322 -24.12 1.89 15.73
C ALA A 322 -24.53 3.13 16.55
N PRO A 323 -24.20 3.20 17.85
CA PRO A 323 -24.49 4.38 18.66
C PRO A 323 -23.89 5.66 18.06
N THR A 324 -24.59 6.78 18.23
CA THR A 324 -24.07 8.11 17.87
C THR A 324 -22.70 8.31 18.53
N GLY A 325 -21.73 8.76 17.74
CA GLY A 325 -20.36 8.98 18.20
C GLY A 325 -19.41 7.80 17.99
N THR A 326 -19.88 6.66 17.48
CA THR A 326 -18.98 5.54 17.10
C THR A 326 -18.00 6.00 16.01
N PRO A 327 -16.68 5.79 16.15
CA PRO A 327 -15.70 6.18 15.13
C PRO A 327 -15.95 5.48 13.79
N VAL A 328 -15.91 6.25 12.69
CA VAL A 328 -16.03 5.78 11.31
C VAL A 328 -14.66 5.86 10.66
N TRP A 329 -14.20 4.74 10.12
CA TRP A 329 -12.92 4.62 9.43
C TRP A 329 -13.07 4.68 7.91
N THR A 330 -12.06 5.22 7.23
CA THR A 330 -11.95 4.98 5.78
C THR A 330 -11.61 3.51 5.54
N VAL A 331 -12.32 2.87 4.62
CA VAL A 331 -12.10 1.46 4.32
C VAL A 331 -10.78 1.23 3.57
N GLY A 332 -10.23 2.21 2.87
CA GLY A 332 -8.97 2.08 2.14
C GLY A 332 -8.16 3.37 2.10
N ASP A 333 -6.91 3.27 1.66
CA ASP A 333 -6.04 4.41 1.36
C ASP A 333 -6.70 5.31 0.30
N GLY A 334 -6.58 6.63 0.44
CA GLY A 334 -7.25 7.52 -0.49
C GLY A 334 -7.07 9.01 -0.24
N GLU A 335 -7.94 9.78 -0.89
CA GLU A 335 -8.01 11.23 -0.80
C GLU A 335 -9.45 11.65 -0.51
N VAL A 336 -9.65 12.51 0.48
CA VAL A 336 -10.95 13.11 0.74
C VAL A 336 -11.28 14.04 -0.42
N ILE A 337 -12.25 13.70 -1.25
CA ILE A 337 -12.67 14.54 -2.38
C ILE A 337 -13.83 15.46 -2.01
N GLU A 338 -14.65 15.07 -1.03
CA GLU A 338 -15.75 15.90 -0.55
C GLU A 338 -15.98 15.72 0.95
N ARG A 339 -16.37 16.82 1.60
CA ARG A 339 -16.91 16.86 2.96
C ARG A 339 -18.01 17.89 2.99
N GLY A 340 -19.22 17.51 3.37
CA GLY A 340 -20.34 18.44 3.32
C GLY A 340 -21.56 18.00 4.10
N ARG A 341 -22.63 18.79 3.98
CA ARG A 341 -23.94 18.51 4.58
C ARG A 341 -25.03 18.72 3.55
N ASN A 342 -25.97 17.77 3.46
CA ASN A 342 -27.20 17.97 2.68
C ASN A 342 -28.42 17.30 3.35
N PRO A 343 -29.66 17.60 2.93
CA PRO A 343 -30.85 17.09 3.60
C PRO A 343 -30.99 15.56 3.59
N ALA A 344 -30.54 14.89 2.52
CA ALA A 344 -30.69 13.45 2.39
C ALA A 344 -29.60 12.68 3.14
N ALA A 345 -28.33 13.00 2.88
CA ALA A 345 -27.17 12.31 3.43
C ALA A 345 -26.78 12.80 4.83
N GLY A 346 -27.34 13.93 5.30
CA GLY A 346 -26.85 14.56 6.51
C GLY A 346 -25.42 15.07 6.32
N ASN A 347 -24.58 14.95 7.35
CA ASN A 347 -23.14 15.15 7.21
C ASN A 347 -22.53 13.93 6.51
N TYR A 348 -21.68 14.20 5.51
CA TYR A 348 -21.03 13.14 4.77
C TYR A 348 -19.58 13.45 4.40
N VAL A 349 -18.83 12.38 4.21
CA VAL A 349 -17.47 12.39 3.65
C VAL A 349 -17.44 11.49 2.42
N THR A 350 -16.73 11.91 1.39
CA THR A 350 -16.47 11.12 0.18
C THR A 350 -14.97 10.95 0.01
N VAL A 351 -14.49 9.72 -0.11
CA VAL A 351 -13.07 9.38 -0.29
C VAL A 351 -12.89 8.70 -1.65
N ARG A 352 -11.91 9.16 -2.43
CA ARG A 352 -11.48 8.53 -3.68
C ARG A 352 -10.29 7.63 -3.41
N HIS A 353 -10.33 6.43 -3.97
CA HIS A 353 -9.32 5.40 -3.81
C HIS A 353 -8.81 5.02 -5.20
N GLY A 354 -7.59 5.47 -5.52
CA GLY A 354 -7.02 5.31 -6.86
C GLY A 354 -7.87 5.97 -7.95
N LYS A 355 -7.93 5.33 -9.12
CA LYS A 355 -8.70 5.78 -10.30
C LYS A 355 -10.10 5.19 -10.36
N THR A 356 -10.30 4.06 -9.70
CA THR A 356 -11.47 3.18 -9.93
C THR A 356 -12.57 3.38 -8.90
N TYR A 357 -12.21 3.61 -7.64
CA TYR A 357 -13.16 3.49 -6.52
C TYR A 357 -13.43 4.80 -5.79
N VAL A 358 -14.67 4.95 -5.33
CA VAL A 358 -15.11 6.04 -4.46
C VAL A 358 -15.98 5.48 -3.35
N THR A 359 -15.73 5.88 -2.12
CA THR A 359 -16.56 5.53 -0.95
C THR A 359 -17.22 6.77 -0.37
N ARG A 360 -18.41 6.59 0.19
CA ARG A 360 -19.20 7.66 0.80
C ARG A 360 -19.75 7.21 2.16
N TYR A 361 -19.61 8.08 3.14
CA TYR A 361 -19.95 7.86 4.54
C TYR A 361 -20.99 8.90 4.95
N ASN A 362 -22.26 8.51 5.05
CA ASN A 362 -23.37 9.42 5.30
C ASN A 362 -23.83 9.38 6.76
N HIS A 363 -24.77 10.26 7.10
CA HIS A 363 -25.46 10.35 8.40
C HIS A 363 -24.54 10.63 9.60
N LEU A 364 -23.34 11.15 9.36
CA LEU A 364 -22.35 11.40 10.41
C LEU A 364 -22.88 12.42 11.44
N SER A 365 -22.53 12.25 12.71
CA SER A 365 -22.79 13.27 13.73
C SER A 365 -21.81 14.43 13.61
N ARG A 366 -20.53 14.11 13.42
CA ARG A 366 -19.43 15.07 13.24
C ARG A 366 -18.29 14.47 12.42
N PHE A 367 -17.45 15.33 11.88
CA PHE A 367 -16.22 14.95 11.15
C PHE A 367 -15.05 14.73 12.11
N ALA A 368 -14.03 13.99 11.67
CA ALA A 368 -12.75 13.95 12.37
C ALA A 368 -12.07 15.34 12.37
N LYS A 369 -11.31 15.64 13.43
CA LYS A 369 -10.59 16.91 13.56
C LYS A 369 -9.58 17.04 12.43
N GLY A 370 -9.53 18.21 11.78
CA GLY A 370 -8.59 18.48 10.69
C GLY A 370 -8.94 17.86 9.34
N LEU A 371 -10.02 17.06 9.22
CA LEU A 371 -10.40 16.44 7.96
C LEU A 371 -10.97 17.49 6.99
N ALA A 372 -10.35 17.65 5.81
CA ALA A 372 -10.78 18.57 4.77
C ALA A 372 -10.64 17.93 3.37
N PRO A 373 -11.37 18.41 2.34
CA PRO A 373 -11.11 18.03 0.96
C PRO A 373 -9.64 18.25 0.58
N GLY A 374 -9.05 17.32 -0.16
CA GLY A 374 -7.63 17.26 -0.51
C GLY A 374 -6.76 16.49 0.49
N ALA A 375 -7.26 16.19 1.70
CA ALA A 375 -6.50 15.43 2.69
C ALA A 375 -6.28 13.98 2.23
N ARG A 376 -5.03 13.50 2.36
CA ARG A 376 -4.70 12.08 2.23
C ARG A 376 -5.16 11.34 3.49
N VAL A 377 -5.74 10.17 3.29
CA VAL A 377 -6.16 9.29 4.37
C VAL A 377 -5.65 7.88 4.13
N VAL A 378 -5.27 7.19 5.20
CA VAL A 378 -4.84 5.79 5.16
C VAL A 378 -5.95 4.88 5.65
N GLN A 379 -5.98 3.63 5.16
CA GLN A 379 -6.92 2.61 5.59
C GLN A 379 -7.02 2.54 7.13
N GLY A 380 -8.24 2.47 7.67
CA GLY A 380 -8.47 2.43 9.12
C GLY A 380 -8.42 3.80 9.82
N GLN A 381 -8.01 4.88 9.14
CA GLN A 381 -8.02 6.23 9.71
C GLN A 381 -9.44 6.70 10.00
N VAL A 382 -9.66 7.27 11.19
CA VAL A 382 -10.94 7.89 11.58
C VAL A 382 -11.20 9.14 10.73
N ILE A 383 -12.33 9.14 10.01
CA ILE A 383 -12.78 10.26 9.16
C ILE A 383 -14.04 10.93 9.70
N GLY A 384 -14.74 10.30 10.63
CA GLY A 384 -15.95 10.86 11.20
C GLY A 384 -16.50 9.98 12.31
N TYR A 385 -17.73 10.31 12.72
CA TYR A 385 -18.41 9.58 13.78
C TYR A 385 -19.87 9.37 13.40
N VAL A 386 -20.40 8.19 13.70
CA VAL A 386 -21.79 7.82 13.44
C VAL A 386 -22.75 8.84 14.05
N GLY A 387 -23.87 9.06 13.39
CA GLY A 387 -24.95 9.90 13.87
C GLY A 387 -26.29 9.52 13.24
N GLU A 388 -27.20 10.48 13.21
CA GLU A 388 -28.54 10.35 12.62
C GLU A 388 -28.90 11.58 11.78
N THR A 389 -27.91 12.25 11.20
CA THR A 389 -28.17 13.48 10.43
C THR A 389 -28.79 13.18 9.06
N GLY A 390 -29.68 14.05 8.57
CA GLY A 390 -30.33 13.86 7.27
C GLY A 390 -31.52 12.91 7.35
N TYR A 391 -31.77 12.13 6.28
CA TYR A 391 -32.89 11.18 6.23
C TYR A 391 -32.55 9.85 6.92
N ALA A 392 -32.33 9.91 8.23
CA ALA A 392 -32.10 8.77 9.10
C ALA A 392 -33.30 8.50 10.01
N THR A 393 -33.54 7.23 10.36
CA THR A 393 -34.60 6.83 11.32
C THR A 393 -34.08 6.54 12.72
N GLY A 394 -32.76 6.56 12.88
CA GLY A 394 -32.03 6.39 14.12
C GLY A 394 -30.52 6.34 13.83
N PRO A 395 -29.66 6.22 14.87
CA PRO A 395 -28.22 6.23 14.70
C PRO A 395 -27.70 5.06 13.86
N HIS A 396 -27.10 5.39 12.70
CA HIS A 396 -26.47 4.42 11.80
C HIS A 396 -25.52 5.11 10.81
N LEU A 397 -24.68 4.32 10.16
CA LEU A 397 -23.87 4.73 9.02
C LEU A 397 -24.46 4.14 7.74
N ASP A 398 -24.84 4.99 6.79
CA ASP A 398 -25.08 4.59 5.39
C ASP A 398 -23.74 4.67 4.65
N PHE A 399 -23.16 3.50 4.41
CA PHE A 399 -21.91 3.33 3.69
C PHE A 399 -22.19 2.94 2.24
N ARG A 400 -21.57 3.67 1.30
CA ARG A 400 -21.71 3.40 -0.13
C ARG A 400 -20.36 3.30 -0.78
N MET A 401 -20.29 2.43 -1.78
CA MET A 401 -19.12 2.29 -2.60
C MET A 401 -19.50 2.26 -4.07
N TYR A 402 -18.63 2.86 -4.88
CA TYR A 402 -18.77 2.95 -6.33
C TYR A 402 -17.48 2.50 -6.99
N ALA A 403 -17.59 1.73 -8.07
CA ALA A 403 -16.49 1.38 -8.97
C ALA A 403 -16.84 1.93 -10.36
N ASN A 404 -15.99 2.78 -10.93
CA ASN A 404 -16.22 3.42 -12.23
C ASN A 404 -17.62 4.08 -12.34
N GLY A 405 -18.06 4.72 -11.24
CA GLY A 405 -19.36 5.38 -11.13
C GLY A 405 -20.57 4.47 -10.91
N ARG A 406 -20.39 3.14 -10.88
CA ARG A 406 -21.47 2.17 -10.61
C ARG A 406 -21.47 1.74 -9.15
N PRO A 407 -22.63 1.64 -8.47
CA PRO A 407 -22.64 1.18 -7.09
C PRO A 407 -22.21 -0.29 -6.96
N VAL A 408 -21.45 -0.59 -5.91
CA VAL A 408 -20.90 -1.91 -5.58
C VAL A 408 -21.62 -2.47 -4.35
N ASN A 409 -21.91 -3.77 -4.34
CA ASN A 409 -22.46 -4.42 -3.17
C ASN A 409 -21.33 -4.93 -2.27
N THR A 410 -20.93 -4.12 -1.29
CA THR A 410 -19.81 -4.42 -0.39
C THR A 410 -20.07 -5.60 0.56
N LEU A 411 -21.28 -6.15 0.61
CA LEU A 411 -21.55 -7.40 1.34
C LEU A 411 -21.26 -8.65 0.50
N ALA A 412 -21.29 -8.55 -0.84
CA ALA A 412 -21.13 -9.67 -1.75
C ALA A 412 -19.81 -9.63 -2.54
N ASP A 413 -19.32 -8.45 -2.88
CA ASP A 413 -18.21 -8.24 -3.84
C ASP A 413 -16.84 -8.08 -3.15
N ASN A 414 -16.67 -8.62 -1.94
CA ASN A 414 -15.51 -8.39 -1.06
C ASN A 414 -14.15 -8.85 -1.63
N GLU A 415 -14.13 -9.69 -2.65
CA GLU A 415 -12.90 -10.22 -3.27
C GLU A 415 -12.26 -9.24 -4.26
N ALA A 416 -13.01 -8.28 -4.81
CA ALA A 416 -12.62 -7.55 -6.02
C ALA A 416 -12.01 -6.15 -5.78
N MET A 417 -11.53 -5.85 -4.57
CA MET A 417 -11.42 -4.46 -4.16
C MET A 417 -10.00 -3.86 -4.23
N ALA A 418 -8.95 -4.65 -4.42
CA ALA A 418 -7.60 -4.14 -4.72
C ALA A 418 -7.30 -4.34 -6.21
N GLU A 419 -6.74 -3.31 -6.86
CA GLU A 419 -6.51 -3.34 -8.31
C GLU A 419 -5.36 -4.30 -8.63
N ALA A 420 -5.67 -5.37 -9.36
CA ALA A 420 -4.68 -6.28 -9.91
C ALA A 420 -3.68 -5.51 -10.77
N LEU A 421 -2.43 -5.98 -10.83
CA LEU A 421 -1.43 -5.37 -11.70
C LEU A 421 -1.92 -5.37 -13.15
N PRO A 422 -1.82 -4.24 -13.87
CA PRO A 422 -2.07 -4.22 -15.31
C PRO A 422 -1.18 -5.27 -16.01
N PRO A 423 -1.67 -5.96 -17.05
CA PRO A 423 -0.91 -7.03 -17.71
C PRO A 423 0.50 -6.63 -18.17
N ALA A 424 0.67 -5.38 -18.61
CA ALA A 424 1.99 -4.85 -18.99
C ALA A 424 2.95 -4.79 -17.79
N ARG A 425 2.48 -4.33 -16.63
CA ARG A 425 3.29 -4.23 -15.41
C ARG A 425 3.59 -5.62 -14.83
N LEU A 426 2.63 -6.54 -14.90
CA LEU A 426 2.86 -7.94 -14.52
C LEU A 426 3.91 -8.60 -15.43
N ALA A 427 3.92 -8.29 -16.72
CA ALA A 427 4.93 -8.82 -17.64
C ALA A 427 6.34 -8.27 -17.36
N GLU A 428 6.45 -6.98 -17.02
CA GLU A 428 7.71 -6.34 -16.60
C GLU A 428 8.27 -6.98 -15.32
N LEU A 429 7.41 -7.26 -14.34
CA LEU A 429 7.82 -7.74 -13.01
C LEU A 429 7.84 -9.26 -12.89
N ARG A 430 7.51 -9.98 -13.98
CA ARG A 430 7.43 -11.45 -13.98
C ARG A 430 8.78 -12.09 -13.64
N GLU A 431 9.87 -11.51 -14.13
CA GLU A 431 11.21 -12.01 -13.85
C GLU A 431 11.55 -11.87 -12.37
N ASP A 432 11.28 -10.72 -11.76
CA ASP A 432 11.49 -10.48 -10.33
C ASP A 432 10.69 -11.47 -9.46
N ILE A 433 9.41 -11.70 -9.79
CA ILE A 433 8.57 -12.69 -9.10
C ILE A 433 9.17 -14.09 -9.20
N LEU A 434 9.60 -14.50 -10.39
CA LEU A 434 10.18 -15.82 -10.61
C LEU A 434 11.49 -16.01 -9.82
N ILE A 435 12.32 -14.96 -9.76
CA ILE A 435 13.56 -15.03 -8.98
C ILE A 435 13.25 -15.12 -7.49
N LEU A 436 12.36 -14.27 -6.97
CA LEU A 436 11.96 -14.30 -5.56
C LEU A 436 11.32 -15.64 -5.18
N ALA A 437 10.51 -16.23 -6.06
CA ALA A 437 9.95 -17.56 -5.88
C ALA A 437 11.06 -18.64 -5.82
N ALA A 438 12.03 -18.57 -6.72
CA ALA A 438 13.18 -19.50 -6.70
C ALA A 438 13.99 -19.39 -5.41
N VAL A 439 14.18 -18.17 -4.87
CA VAL A 439 14.84 -17.94 -3.59
C VAL A 439 14.03 -18.52 -2.43
N LEU A 440 12.70 -18.34 -2.41
CA LEU A 440 11.84 -19.01 -1.42
C LEU A 440 12.00 -20.55 -1.47
N ASP A 441 12.12 -21.10 -2.68
CA ASP A 441 12.39 -22.52 -2.90
C ASP A 441 13.82 -22.96 -2.52
N GLY A 442 14.66 -22.04 -2.05
CA GLY A 442 16.01 -22.32 -1.54
C GLY A 442 17.13 -22.24 -2.57
N HIS A 443 16.87 -21.70 -3.76
CA HIS A 443 17.89 -21.45 -4.77
C HIS A 443 18.69 -20.19 -4.42
N LYS A 444 19.99 -20.16 -4.77
CA LYS A 444 20.81 -18.96 -4.60
C LYS A 444 20.25 -17.80 -5.44
N PRO A 445 20.13 -16.58 -4.88
CA PRO A 445 19.73 -15.42 -5.66
C PRO A 445 20.80 -15.15 -6.73
N PRO A 446 20.42 -14.86 -7.99
CA PRO A 446 21.36 -14.40 -8.99
C PRO A 446 21.99 -13.08 -8.52
N THR A 447 23.29 -12.89 -8.76
CA THR A 447 24.03 -11.67 -8.39
C THR A 447 23.36 -10.38 -8.90
N ALA A 448 22.60 -10.48 -9.99
CA ALA A 448 21.84 -9.38 -10.60
C ALA A 448 20.66 -8.85 -9.77
N LEU A 449 20.20 -9.57 -8.73
CA LEU A 449 19.12 -9.06 -7.87
C LEU A 449 19.59 -7.80 -7.12
N ALA A 450 20.86 -7.70 -6.74
CA ALA A 450 21.39 -6.52 -6.05
C ALA A 450 21.30 -5.23 -6.88
N ASP A 451 21.38 -5.34 -8.21
CA ASP A 451 21.36 -4.20 -9.13
C ASP A 451 19.94 -3.79 -9.54
N ASN A 452 18.98 -4.72 -9.51
CA ASN A 452 17.56 -4.48 -9.84
C ASN A 452 16.66 -4.33 -8.60
N LEU A 453 17.19 -4.60 -7.40
CA LEU A 453 16.48 -4.33 -6.16
C LEU A 453 16.26 -2.81 -6.06
N PRO A 454 15.04 -2.38 -5.69
CA PRO A 454 14.78 -0.97 -5.53
C PRO A 454 15.75 -0.37 -4.52
N PRO A 455 16.27 0.86 -4.73
CA PRO A 455 17.18 1.48 -3.78
C PRO A 455 16.58 1.38 -2.38
N ALA A 456 17.43 1.06 -1.40
CA ALA A 456 17.01 0.95 -0.02
C ALA A 456 16.23 2.23 0.35
N ALA A 457 14.95 2.08 0.67
CA ALA A 457 14.22 3.21 1.23
C ALA A 457 14.96 3.66 2.50
N PRO A 458 15.10 4.98 2.73
CA PRO A 458 15.76 5.48 3.92
C PRO A 458 15.16 4.79 5.15
N ALA A 459 16.02 4.39 6.08
CA ALA A 459 15.62 3.73 7.31
C ALA A 459 14.96 4.74 8.28
N ARG A 460 13.92 5.45 7.81
CA ARG A 460 12.95 6.11 8.68
C ARG A 460 12.19 5.02 9.40
N ASN A 461 12.54 4.83 10.67
CA ASN A 461 11.81 3.95 11.59
C ASN A 461 10.29 4.18 11.43
N GLN A 462 9.58 3.10 11.10
CA GLN A 462 8.15 2.98 11.36
C GLN A 462 7.90 2.86 12.86
#